data_AF-A0A444XEL8-F1
#
_entry.id   AF-A0A444XEL8-F1
#
_cell.length_a   1.000
_cell.length_b   1.000
_cell.length_c   1.000
_cell.angle_alpha   90.00
_cell.angle_beta   90.00
_cell.angle_gamma   90.00
#
_symmetry.space_group_name_H-M   'P 1'
#
loop_
_entity.id
_entity.type
_entity.pdbx_description
1 polymer ?
#
loop_
_entity_poly.entity_id
_entity_poly.type
_entity_poly.pdbx_seq_one_letter_code
_entity_poly.pdbx_strand_id
1 'polypeptide(L)'
;MPIVSKDPLVVGRVIGDVLDPFESSIPIRVTYNNRDVCNGCEFKPSQVVHQPRVAIGGVDLRNLYTLVAVNPDAPSPSNPSLREHLHWLVTDIPATTGPSFGWRQNFNTREFAELYNLGSPVAALYYNIQRENGSGGRRLYSSSS
;
A
#
# COMPACT_ATOMS: atom_id res chain seq x y z
N MET A 1 -14.32 23.78 -14.23
CA MET A 1 -14.34 22.92 -13.03
C MET A 1 -13.23 21.89 -13.20
N PRO A 2 -12.20 21.83 -12.34
CA PRO A 2 -11.22 20.75 -12.43
C PRO A 2 -11.91 19.43 -12.10
N ILE A 3 -11.67 18.40 -12.92
CA ILE A 3 -12.20 17.05 -12.69
C ILE A 3 -11.47 16.47 -11.49
N VAL A 4 -12.15 16.43 -10.34
CA VAL A 4 -11.65 15.71 -9.17
C VAL A 4 -11.63 14.22 -9.53
N SER A 5 -10.45 13.60 -9.53
CA SER A 5 -10.33 12.15 -9.76
C SER A 5 -11.13 11.39 -8.71
N LYS A 6 -11.98 10.46 -9.15
CA LYS A 6 -12.71 9.53 -8.27
C LYS A 6 -11.89 8.30 -7.89
N ASP A 7 -10.68 8.17 -8.41
CA ASP A 7 -9.79 7.06 -8.08
C ASP A 7 -9.37 7.15 -6.61
N PRO A 8 -9.73 6.16 -5.77
CA PRO A 8 -9.41 6.20 -4.36
C PRO A 8 -7.90 6.21 -4.06
N LEU A 9 -7.05 5.72 -4.98
CA LEU A 9 -5.59 5.78 -4.84
C LEU A 9 -5.05 7.21 -5.05
N VAL A 10 -5.68 7.99 -5.93
CA VAL A 10 -5.37 9.41 -6.12
C VAL A 10 -5.92 10.24 -4.96
N VAL A 11 -7.16 9.99 -4.54
CA VAL A 11 -7.78 10.67 -3.38
C VAL A 11 -6.98 10.40 -2.10
N GLY A 12 -6.52 9.17 -1.91
CA GLY A 12 -5.65 8.77 -0.80
C GLY A 12 -4.18 9.22 -0.95
N ARG A 13 -3.84 9.89 -2.06
CA ARG A 13 -2.48 10.32 -2.45
C ARG A 13 -1.44 9.19 -2.54
N VAL A 14 -1.89 7.93 -2.62
CA VAL A 14 -0.99 6.79 -2.86
C VAL A 14 -0.32 6.95 -4.22
N ILE A 15 -1.14 7.21 -5.25
CA ILE A 15 -0.64 7.75 -6.51
C ILE A 15 -0.27 9.22 -6.27
N GLY A 16 0.97 9.58 -6.59
CA GLY A 16 1.58 10.86 -6.25
C GLY A 16 2.62 10.70 -5.14
N ASP A 17 2.23 10.30 -3.93
CA ASP A 17 3.21 10.21 -2.84
C ASP A 17 4.10 8.96 -2.96
N VAL A 18 3.57 7.80 -3.35
CA VAL A 18 4.29 6.50 -3.37
C VAL A 18 4.45 5.94 -4.78
N LEU A 19 3.38 5.97 -5.59
CA LEU A 19 3.34 5.37 -6.92
C LEU A 19 3.13 6.45 -7.99
N ASP A 20 3.64 6.18 -9.18
CA ASP A 20 3.22 6.91 -10.38
C ASP A 20 1.87 6.38 -10.88
N PRO A 21 1.12 7.15 -11.70
CA PRO A 21 -0.11 6.65 -12.29
C PRO A 21 0.11 5.35 -13.07
N PHE A 22 -0.79 4.39 -12.88
CA PHE A 22 -0.73 3.08 -13.53
C PHE A 22 -2.14 2.55 -13.80
N GLU A 23 -2.25 1.57 -14.70
CA GLU A 23 -3.50 0.86 -14.95
C GLU A 23 -3.54 -0.45 -14.15
N SER A 24 -4.53 -0.59 -13.27
CA SER A 24 -4.73 -1.84 -12.53
C SER A 24 -5.14 -2.96 -13.49
N SER A 25 -4.35 -4.03 -13.52
CA SER A 25 -4.53 -5.15 -14.46
C SER A 25 -4.65 -6.51 -13.79
N ILE A 26 -4.20 -6.65 -12.55
CA ILE A 26 -4.25 -7.91 -11.80
C ILE A 26 -5.10 -7.73 -10.53
N PRO A 27 -6.13 -8.57 -10.30
CA PRO A 27 -6.87 -8.56 -9.04
C PRO A 27 -5.96 -8.95 -7.87
N ILE A 28 -6.05 -8.20 -6.77
CA ILE A 28 -5.38 -8.53 -5.51
C ILE A 28 -6.42 -8.48 -4.38
N ARG A 29 -6.34 -9.43 -3.46
CA ARG A 29 -7.15 -9.46 -2.24
C ARG A 29 -6.24 -9.62 -1.03
N VAL A 30 -6.37 -8.69 -0.08
CA VAL A 30 -5.65 -8.71 1.19
C VAL A 30 -6.68 -8.82 2.31
N THR A 31 -6.47 -9.73 3.25
CA THR A 31 -7.42 -10.02 4.33
C THR A 31 -6.71 -10.13 5.68
N TYR A 32 -7.19 -9.38 6.67
CA TYR A 32 -6.80 -9.49 8.09
C TYR A 32 -7.96 -10.05 8.90
N ASN A 33 -7.79 -11.16 9.63
CA ASN A 33 -8.82 -11.73 10.52
C ASN A 33 -10.23 -11.78 9.88
N ASN A 34 -10.32 -12.27 8.63
CA ASN A 34 -11.53 -12.36 7.80
C ASN A 34 -12.15 -11.04 7.32
N ARG A 35 -11.48 -9.91 7.53
CA ARG A 35 -11.86 -8.61 6.95
C ARG A 35 -10.98 -8.28 5.76
N ASP A 36 -11.63 -8.05 4.62
CA ASP A 36 -10.94 -7.60 3.41
C ASP A 36 -10.50 -6.14 3.55
N VAL A 37 -9.34 -5.86 2.98
CA VAL A 37 -8.82 -4.50 2.86
C VAL A 37 -9.41 -3.85 1.61
N CYS A 38 -10.05 -2.70 1.81
CA CYS A 38 -10.53 -1.82 0.73
C CYS A 38 -9.80 -0.47 0.82
N ASN A 39 -9.65 0.22 -0.31
CA ASN A 39 -8.96 1.51 -0.31
C ASN A 39 -9.57 2.51 0.70
N GLY A 40 -8.72 2.99 1.62
CA GLY A 40 -9.09 3.95 2.65
C GLY A 40 -9.80 3.37 3.87
N CYS A 41 -10.03 2.05 3.93
CA CYS A 41 -10.64 1.44 5.10
C CYS A 41 -9.73 1.59 6.34
N GLU A 42 -10.36 1.65 7.51
CA GLU A 42 -9.65 1.91 8.77
C GLU A 42 -9.49 0.62 9.57
N PHE A 43 -8.28 0.39 10.08
CA PHE A 43 -7.94 -0.69 11.00
C PHE A 43 -7.34 -0.13 12.29
N LYS A 44 -7.51 -0.87 13.38
CA LYS A 44 -6.75 -0.65 14.63
C LYS A 44 -5.40 -1.36 14.56
N PRO A 45 -4.36 -0.87 15.25
CA PRO A 45 -3.07 -1.53 15.37
C PRO A 45 -3.21 -3.01 15.76
N SER A 46 -4.07 -3.31 16.75
CA SER A 46 -4.37 -4.68 17.20
C SER A 46 -4.92 -5.59 16.11
N GLN A 47 -5.56 -5.06 15.07
CA GLN A 47 -6.13 -5.86 13.97
C GLN A 47 -5.10 -6.23 12.89
N VAL A 48 -3.96 -5.52 12.84
CA VAL A 48 -2.94 -5.67 11.79
C VAL A 48 -1.58 -6.08 12.32
N VAL A 49 -1.53 -6.61 13.56
CA VAL A 49 -0.31 -7.11 14.20
C VAL A 49 0.29 -8.28 13.44
N HIS A 50 -0.56 -9.19 12.95
CA HIS A 50 -0.15 -10.38 12.20
C HIS A 50 -0.22 -10.12 10.71
N GLN A 51 0.66 -10.77 9.94
CA GLN A 51 0.70 -10.70 8.49
C GLN A 51 -0.67 -11.07 7.88
N PRO A 52 -1.17 -10.32 6.88
CA PRO A 52 -2.43 -10.62 6.23
C PRO A 52 -2.30 -11.82 5.29
N ARG A 53 -3.43 -12.41 4.94
CA ARG A 53 -3.52 -13.31 3.80
C ARG A 53 -3.59 -12.49 2.52
N VAL A 54 -2.77 -12.84 1.53
CA VAL A 54 -2.73 -12.18 0.22
C VAL A 54 -3.03 -13.21 -0.85
N ALA A 55 -3.98 -12.89 -1.73
CA ALA A 55 -4.28 -13.65 -2.93
C ALA A 55 -4.09 -12.74 -4.15
N ILE A 56 -3.25 -13.16 -5.09
CA ILE A 56 -2.96 -12.45 -6.34
C ILE A 56 -3.62 -13.26 -7.46
N GLY A 57 -4.36 -12.59 -8.33
CA GLY A 57 -4.93 -13.17 -9.54
C GLY A 57 -3.89 -13.31 -10.65
N GLY A 58 -4.38 -13.48 -11.87
CA GLY A 58 -3.54 -13.61 -13.07
C GLY A 58 -3.82 -14.90 -13.81
N VAL A 59 -3.64 -14.86 -15.12
CA VAL A 59 -3.95 -15.98 -16.03
C VAL A 59 -2.73 -16.86 -16.31
N ASP A 60 -1.51 -16.31 -16.20
CA ASP A 60 -0.27 -17.05 -16.42
C ASP A 60 0.43 -17.33 -15.09
N LEU A 61 0.50 -18.61 -14.73
CA LEU A 61 1.12 -19.10 -13.50
C LEU A 61 2.66 -19.02 -13.53
N ARG A 62 3.24 -18.73 -14.69
CA ARG A 62 4.70 -18.51 -14.83
C ARG A 62 5.12 -17.12 -14.38
N ASN A 63 4.18 -16.19 -14.26
CA ASN A 63 4.46 -14.86 -13.76
C ASN A 63 4.77 -14.93 -12.27
N LEU A 64 5.86 -14.28 -11.88
CA LEU A 64 6.21 -14.05 -10.50
C LEU A 64 5.86 -12.60 -10.15
N TYR A 65 5.36 -12.42 -8.93
CA TYR A 65 5.00 -11.09 -8.43
C TYR A 65 5.83 -10.72 -7.21
N THR A 66 6.01 -9.42 -7.03
CA THR A 66 6.62 -8.84 -5.84
C THR A 66 5.57 -8.02 -5.09
N LEU A 67 5.37 -8.31 -3.81
CA LEU A 67 4.51 -7.51 -2.93
C LEU A 67 5.38 -6.60 -2.06
N VAL A 68 5.04 -5.31 -2.09
CA VAL A 68 5.67 -4.26 -1.28
C VAL A 68 4.60 -3.63 -0.41
N ALA A 69 4.77 -3.67 0.91
CA ALA A 69 3.92 -2.96 1.86
C ALA A 69 4.76 -1.93 2.62
N VAL A 70 4.41 -0.66 2.43
CA VAL A 70 5.12 0.50 2.96
C VAL A 70 4.19 1.43 3.72
N ASN A 71 4.76 2.16 4.68
CA ASN A 71 4.10 3.28 5.34
C ASN A 71 4.79 4.59 4.92
N PRO A 72 4.15 5.41 4.06
CA PRO A 72 4.72 6.67 3.60
C PRO A 72 4.64 7.79 4.64
N ASP A 73 3.93 7.57 5.74
CA ASP A 73 3.64 8.56 6.77
C ASP A 73 4.49 8.35 8.04
N ALA A 74 5.63 7.65 7.96
CA ALA A 74 6.48 7.38 9.13
C ALA A 74 7.40 8.58 9.47
N PRO A 75 7.55 8.97 10.76
CA PRO A 75 6.82 8.49 11.94
C PRO A 75 5.39 9.06 12.09
N SER A 76 5.07 10.17 11.41
CA SER A 76 3.70 10.71 11.37
C SER A 76 3.39 11.37 10.01
N PRO A 77 2.12 11.45 9.57
CA PRO A 77 1.75 12.11 8.32
C PRO A 77 2.14 13.59 8.27
N SER A 78 2.20 14.26 9.43
CA SER A 78 2.60 15.67 9.55
C SER A 78 4.11 15.90 9.49
N ASN A 79 4.91 14.88 9.79
CA ASN A 79 6.36 14.91 9.72
C ASN A 79 6.87 13.54 9.26
N PRO A 80 6.79 13.23 7.97
CA PRO A 80 7.10 11.90 7.44
C PRO A 80 8.60 11.77 7.16
N SER A 81 9.45 12.07 8.15
CA SER A 81 10.91 12.14 7.98
C SER A 81 11.60 10.78 7.77
N LEU A 82 10.89 9.67 7.99
CA LEU A 82 11.38 8.30 7.83
C LEU A 82 10.64 7.56 6.70
N ARG A 83 9.95 8.30 5.83
CA ARG A 83 9.24 7.73 4.69
C ARG A 83 10.21 7.15 3.65
N GLU A 84 9.91 6.05 2.98
CA GLU A 84 8.83 5.10 3.28
C GLU A 84 9.33 4.04 4.27
N HIS A 85 8.52 3.67 5.25
CA HIS A 85 8.86 2.57 6.15
C HIS A 85 8.37 1.23 5.58
N LEU A 86 9.28 0.37 5.16
CA LEU A 86 9.00 -0.97 4.63
C LEU A 86 8.52 -1.91 5.75
N HIS A 87 7.22 -2.17 5.75
CA HIS A 87 6.58 -3.12 6.65
C HIS A 87 6.74 -4.56 6.18
N TRP A 88 6.63 -4.81 4.88
CA TRP A 88 6.73 -6.15 4.33
C TRP A 88 7.22 -6.10 2.88
N LEU A 89 8.19 -6.95 2.56
CA LEU A 89 8.67 -7.18 1.20
C LEU A 89 8.65 -8.68 0.97
N VAL A 90 8.03 -9.07 -0.14
CA VAL A 90 7.89 -10.46 -0.56
C VAL A 90 8.23 -10.51 -2.03
N THR A 91 9.34 -11.13 -2.39
CA THR A 91 9.72 -11.36 -3.79
C THR A 91 9.35 -12.77 -4.19
N ASP A 92 9.39 -13.01 -5.51
CA ASP A 92 9.26 -14.33 -6.10
C ASP A 92 8.00 -15.05 -5.66
N ILE A 93 6.91 -14.32 -5.42
CA ILE A 93 5.61 -14.89 -5.11
C ILE A 93 5.21 -15.69 -6.35
N PRO A 94 5.29 -17.04 -6.33
CA PRO A 94 4.55 -17.83 -7.30
C PRO A 94 3.07 -17.52 -7.03
N ALA A 95 2.13 -18.00 -7.83
CA ALA A 95 0.70 -17.81 -7.49
C ALA A 95 0.28 -18.28 -6.06
N THR A 96 1.19 -18.84 -5.25
CA THR A 96 1.06 -19.07 -3.80
C THR A 96 2.42 -19.02 -3.06
N THR A 97 2.52 -18.25 -1.96
CA THR A 97 3.57 -18.15 -0.89
C THR A 97 4.63 -17.03 -0.97
N GLY A 98 5.26 -16.67 0.16
CA GLY A 98 6.10 -15.45 0.29
C GLY A 98 7.20 -15.41 1.38
N PRO A 99 8.34 -14.71 1.17
CA PRO A 99 9.44 -14.50 2.15
C PRO A 99 9.55 -13.06 2.77
N SER A 100 10.65 -12.73 3.49
CA SER A 100 10.93 -11.41 4.14
C SER A 100 12.39 -10.92 3.99
N PHE A 101 12.62 -9.60 3.96
CA PHE A 101 13.93 -8.93 3.78
C PHE A 101 14.22 -7.86 4.86
N GLY A 102 15.50 -7.46 5.03
CA GLY A 102 15.98 -6.66 6.18
C GLY A 102 16.77 -5.39 5.84
N TRP A 103 16.06 -4.29 5.55
CA TRP A 103 16.34 -2.88 5.91
C TRP A 103 15.02 -2.11 5.69
N ARG A 104 14.56 -1.31 6.67
CA ARG A 104 13.13 -0.90 6.71
C ARG A 104 12.82 0.59 6.58
N GLN A 105 13.77 1.49 6.84
CA GLN A 105 13.49 2.94 6.82
C GLN A 105 14.03 3.56 5.52
N ASN A 106 13.42 4.67 5.09
CA ASN A 106 13.79 5.39 3.86
C ASN A 106 13.77 4.49 2.61
N PHE A 107 12.87 3.51 2.59
CA PHE A 107 12.59 2.75 1.39
C PHE A 107 11.94 3.67 0.35
N ASN A 108 12.21 3.42 -0.93
CA ASN A 108 11.58 4.12 -2.04
C ASN A 108 11.01 3.10 -3.00
N THR A 109 9.68 3.04 -3.09
CA THR A 109 8.99 2.05 -3.94
C THR A 109 9.31 2.23 -5.42
N ARG A 110 9.49 3.46 -5.90
CA ARG A 110 9.81 3.74 -7.31
C ARG A 110 11.22 3.30 -7.67
N GLU A 111 12.21 3.71 -6.87
CA GLU A 111 13.62 3.34 -7.08
C GLU A 111 13.81 1.82 -6.99
N PHE A 112 13.11 1.16 -6.07
CA PHE A 112 13.11 -0.30 -5.99
C PHE A 112 12.55 -0.94 -7.27
N ALA A 113 11.43 -0.43 -7.80
CA ALA A 113 10.86 -0.95 -9.04
C ALA A 113 11.79 -0.74 -10.26
N GLU A 114 12.50 0.38 -10.31
CA GLU A 114 13.50 0.68 -11.35
C GLU A 114 14.72 -0.25 -11.23
N LEU A 115 15.31 -0.37 -10.04
CA LEU A 115 16.51 -1.17 -9.78
C LEU A 115 16.34 -2.65 -10.13
N TYR A 116 15.17 -3.20 -9.87
CA TYR A 116 14.84 -4.60 -10.13
C TYR A 116 14.04 -4.82 -11.42
N ASN A 117 13.90 -3.77 -12.25
CA ASN A 117 13.19 -3.83 -13.53
C ASN A 117 11.75 -4.39 -13.42
N LEU A 118 11.03 -4.04 -12.35
CA LEU A 118 9.67 -4.53 -12.10
C LEU A 118 8.61 -3.88 -13.01
N GLY A 119 8.92 -2.71 -13.57
CA GLY A 119 7.97 -1.92 -14.38
C GLY A 119 6.88 -1.25 -13.54
N SER A 120 5.79 -0.84 -14.19
CA SER A 120 4.64 -0.22 -13.51
C SER A 120 3.93 -1.22 -12.60
N PRO A 121 3.38 -0.76 -11.45
CA PRO A 121 2.53 -1.61 -10.61
C PRO A 121 1.37 -2.20 -11.41
N VAL A 122 0.99 -3.43 -11.09
CA VAL A 122 -0.18 -4.10 -11.71
C VAL A 122 -1.43 -4.04 -10.81
N ALA A 123 -1.23 -3.73 -9.52
CA ALA A 123 -2.26 -3.59 -8.51
C ALA A 123 -1.73 -2.77 -7.33
N ALA A 124 -2.62 -2.03 -6.65
CA ALA A 124 -2.31 -1.39 -5.38
C ALA A 124 -3.57 -1.23 -4.53
N LEU A 125 -3.39 -1.24 -3.21
CA LEU A 125 -4.42 -0.89 -2.25
C LEU A 125 -3.80 -0.29 -0.99
N TYR A 126 -4.56 0.50 -0.25
CA TYR A 126 -4.13 1.06 1.03
C TYR A 126 -5.22 0.99 2.10
N TYR A 127 -4.80 1.01 3.35
CA TYR A 127 -5.66 1.17 4.51
C TYR A 127 -5.05 2.18 5.48
N ASN A 128 -5.90 2.75 6.33
CA ASN A 128 -5.50 3.69 7.37
C ASN A 128 -5.45 2.97 8.72
N ILE A 129 -4.52 3.38 9.57
CA ILE A 129 -4.43 2.89 10.95
C ILE A 129 -4.91 3.98 11.91
N GLN A 130 -5.97 3.71 12.67
CA GLN A 130 -6.45 4.60 13.73
C GLN A 130 -5.82 4.25 15.09
N ARG A 131 -5.59 5.24 15.95
CA ARG A 131 -5.11 4.97 17.32
C ARG A 131 -6.15 4.13 18.08
N GLU A 132 -5.69 3.16 18.88
CA GLU A 132 -6.56 2.23 19.64
C GLU A 132 -7.72 2.91 20.41
N ASN A 133 -7.44 4.09 20.99
CA ASN A 133 -8.33 4.83 21.88
C ASN A 133 -8.68 6.25 21.38
N GLY A 134 -8.70 6.55 20.07
CA GLY A 134 -9.00 7.92 19.63
C GLY A 134 -9.43 8.11 18.17
N SER A 135 -10.48 8.92 18.01
CA SER A 135 -11.07 9.46 16.78
C SER A 135 -10.14 10.49 16.12
N GLY A 136 -9.13 10.02 15.38
CA GLY A 136 -8.18 10.89 14.69
C GLY A 136 -7.82 10.32 13.32
N GLY A 137 -8.74 10.42 12.38
CA GLY A 137 -8.48 10.16 10.97
C GLY A 137 -7.56 11.21 10.34
N ARG A 138 -7.03 10.88 9.16
CA ARG A 138 -6.24 11.78 8.31
C ARG A 138 -7.00 13.10 8.14
N ARG A 139 -6.40 14.22 8.56
CA ARG A 139 -7.00 15.55 8.44
C ARG A 139 -7.23 15.84 6.96
N LEU A 140 -8.46 15.64 6.50
CA LEU A 140 -8.89 16.14 5.19
C LEU A 140 -8.63 17.65 5.23
N TYR A 141 -7.87 18.16 4.27
CA TYR A 141 -7.84 19.60 4.04
C TYR A 141 -9.27 20.00 3.67
N SER A 142 -9.96 20.64 4.60
CA SER A 142 -11.18 21.37 4.30
C SER A 142 -10.80 22.43 3.27
N SER A 143 -11.29 22.28 2.05
CA SER A 143 -11.31 23.39 1.08
C SER A 143 -12.20 24.46 1.67
N SER A 144 -11.59 25.49 2.26
CA SER A 144 -12.26 26.75 2.59
C SER A 144 -12.86 27.29 1.31
N SER A 145 -14.18 27.53 1.34
CA SER A 145 -14.91 28.28 0.32
C SER A 145 -14.57 29.77 0.41
#